data_AF-A0A7W3MTY2-F1
#
_entry.id   AF-A0A7W3MTY2-F1
#
_cell.length_a   1.000
_cell.length_b   1.000
_cell.length_c   1.000
_cell.angle_alpha   90.00
_cell.angle_beta   90.00
_cell.angle_gamma   90.00
#
_symmetry.space_group_name_H-M   'P 1'
#
loop_
_entity.id
_entity.type
_entity.pdbx_description
1 polymer ?
#
loop_
_entity_poly.entity_id
_entity_poly.type
_entity_poly.pdbx_seq_one_letter_code
_entity_poly.pdbx_strand_id
1 'polypeptide(L)'
;MNLPPEPRDMPPGRHAARRAHLMREMTARPPMRHRRLLVGGALTAALAGGITAALVIAPATSVGGRPPAANAEAAEVFHRAANAAETSPDPAPRPGQFLYVESRQVQNAVPGRPASATRRKVWLPADRRDPGLLLSDMGGRTWERIWLCDRELGIDEKSGVAAQSAVRPPARCDYGHPVVRNDLPTDPGRMHAWLYRNSQGGNPPDVQAFVTVGDTLREAYVPPAALSAMFKAAARIPGVTVTDRALDFADRRGIAVGQTWQGVRRELIFDAGTYRLLGEREVVDYDTSFRPTGGSTPLAPSGEPSDLPSATPSAPVPTPPPGRPSDEPSDLPSAVPTGKPITPPQRTMKEGTVLYQSATLKTAVTDELGETP
;
A
#
# COMPACT_ATOMS: atom_id res chain seq x y z
N MET A 1 -7.52 -34.08 39.75
CA MET A 1 -8.05 -33.06 38.82
C MET A 1 -8.09 -31.74 39.57
N ASN A 2 -7.13 -30.84 39.29
CA ASN A 2 -7.07 -29.51 39.90
C ASN A 2 -7.53 -28.48 38.87
N LEU A 3 -8.63 -27.79 39.19
CA LEU A 3 -9.10 -26.60 38.46
C LEU A 3 -8.18 -25.41 38.78
N PRO A 4 -7.97 -24.46 37.84
CA PRO A 4 -7.26 -23.22 38.10
C PRO A 4 -8.13 -22.27 38.97
N PRO A 5 -7.52 -21.41 39.81
CA PRO A 5 -8.27 -20.48 40.65
C PRO A 5 -8.83 -19.29 39.85
N GLU A 6 -9.96 -18.76 40.32
CA GLU A 6 -10.62 -17.56 39.81
C GLU A 6 -9.74 -16.30 39.87
N PRO A 7 -9.90 -15.35 38.93
CA PRO A 7 -9.23 -14.05 39.00
C PRO A 7 -9.75 -13.24 40.19
N ARG A 8 -8.87 -12.91 41.14
CA ARG A 8 -9.18 -11.95 42.20
C ARG A 8 -9.35 -10.55 41.61
N ASP A 9 -10.55 -10.00 41.74
CA ASP A 9 -10.81 -8.57 41.54
C ASP A 9 -9.89 -7.73 42.43
N MET A 10 -9.20 -6.78 41.81
CA MET A 10 -8.26 -5.89 42.50
C MET A 10 -8.91 -4.49 42.65
N PRO A 11 -8.93 -3.88 43.85
CA PRO A 11 -9.70 -2.67 44.08
C PRO A 11 -9.20 -1.43 43.29
N PRO A 12 -10.11 -0.53 42.87
CA PRO A 12 -9.91 0.48 41.82
C PRO A 12 -8.95 1.65 42.12
N GLY A 13 -8.16 1.60 43.19
CA GLY A 13 -7.21 2.67 43.55
C GLY A 13 -5.76 2.46 43.09
N ARG A 14 -5.35 1.21 42.78
CA ARG A 14 -3.93 0.89 42.54
C ARG A 14 -3.44 1.18 41.12
N HIS A 15 -4.34 1.22 40.14
CA HIS A 15 -3.99 1.59 38.76
C HIS A 15 -3.63 3.08 38.63
N ALA A 16 -4.34 3.95 39.36
CA ALA A 16 -4.07 5.38 39.36
C ALA A 16 -2.72 5.71 40.04
N ALA A 17 -2.41 5.05 41.16
CA ALA A 17 -1.13 5.22 41.85
C ALA A 17 0.07 4.75 41.02
N ARG A 18 -0.05 3.62 40.30
CA ARG A 18 0.99 3.17 39.36
C ARG A 18 1.14 4.09 38.16
N ARG A 19 0.04 4.59 37.59
CA ARG A 19 0.08 5.55 36.47
C ARG A 19 0.72 6.88 36.88
N ALA A 20 0.43 7.37 38.09
CA ALA A 20 1.04 8.59 38.62
C ALA A 20 2.55 8.42 38.89
N HIS A 21 2.97 7.23 39.34
CA HIS A 21 4.39 6.92 39.54
C HIS A 21 5.16 6.80 38.20
N LEU A 22 4.59 6.09 37.21
CA LEU A 22 5.16 5.97 35.86
C LEU A 22 5.26 7.33 35.14
N MET A 23 4.25 8.20 35.26
CA MET A 23 4.29 9.53 34.65
C MET A 23 5.33 10.45 35.34
N ARG A 24 5.65 10.23 36.63
CA ARG A 24 6.75 10.92 37.32
C ARG A 24 8.12 10.45 36.86
N GLU A 25 8.29 9.16 36.58
CA GLU A 25 9.55 8.64 36.04
C GLU A 25 9.79 9.10 34.60
N MET A 26 8.75 9.20 33.77
CA MET A 26 8.86 9.67 32.38
C MET A 26 9.14 11.17 32.25
N THR A 27 8.80 11.98 33.26
CA THR A 27 9.05 13.44 33.27
C THR A 27 10.33 13.83 34.00
N ALA A 28 10.92 12.91 34.77
CA ALA A 28 12.22 13.10 35.40
C ALA A 28 13.35 12.88 34.37
N ARG A 29 13.78 13.95 33.69
CA ARG A 29 15.05 13.94 32.96
C ARG A 29 16.21 13.87 33.95
N PRO A 30 17.18 12.95 33.80
CA PRO A 30 18.39 12.98 34.61
C PRO A 30 19.21 14.25 34.28
N PRO A 31 19.84 14.91 35.27
CA PRO A 31 20.74 16.02 34.97
C PRO A 31 21.98 15.48 34.24
N MET A 32 22.11 15.79 32.95
CA MET A 32 23.33 15.54 32.19
C MET A 32 24.47 16.38 32.78
N ARG A 33 25.38 15.71 33.50
CA ARG A 33 26.69 16.28 33.87
C ARG A 33 27.54 16.43 32.61
N HIS A 34 27.55 17.63 32.02
CA HIS A 34 28.47 17.97 30.95
C HIS A 34 29.90 18.06 31.50
N ARG A 35 30.75 17.09 31.10
CA ARG A 35 32.20 17.18 31.27
C ARG A 35 32.71 18.21 30.25
N ARG A 36 33.14 19.37 30.73
CA ARG A 36 33.70 20.46 29.91
C ARG A 36 35.05 20.01 29.33
N LEU A 37 35.13 19.88 28.01
CA LEU A 37 36.38 20.01 27.26
C LEU A 37 36.41 21.42 26.71
N LEU A 38 37.36 22.20 27.22
CA LEU A 38 37.67 23.56 26.81
C LEU A 38 38.38 23.53 25.45
N VAL A 39 37.75 24.08 24.41
CA VAL A 39 38.45 24.67 23.26
C VAL A 39 37.71 25.96 22.92
N GLY A 40 38.45 27.07 22.93
CA GLY A 40 37.91 28.43 22.92
C GLY A 40 37.70 29.06 21.54
N GLY A 41 37.18 30.31 21.58
CA GLY A 41 37.01 31.24 20.46
C GLY A 41 35.53 31.42 20.06
N ALA A 42 34.72 32.22 20.77
CA ALA A 42 34.52 33.66 20.61
C ALA A 42 33.92 34.10 19.26
N LEU A 43 32.61 34.44 19.24
CA LEU A 43 32.08 35.80 18.94
C LEU A 43 30.53 35.82 18.79
N THR A 44 29.91 36.49 19.77
CA THR A 44 28.81 37.49 19.70
C THR A 44 27.44 37.24 19.05
N ALA A 45 26.45 37.44 19.93
CA ALA A 45 25.27 38.32 19.81
C ALA A 45 23.94 37.76 19.30
N ALA A 46 22.94 37.96 20.15
CA ALA A 46 21.54 37.60 20.02
C ALA A 46 20.77 38.51 19.05
N LEU A 47 19.79 37.94 18.35
CA LEU A 47 18.59 38.64 17.96
C LEU A 47 17.39 37.69 18.05
N ALA A 48 16.43 38.07 18.89
CA ALA A 48 15.06 37.60 18.84
C ALA A 48 14.41 38.12 17.54
N GLY A 49 13.64 37.29 16.85
CA GLY A 49 12.88 37.69 15.67
C GLY A 49 12.11 36.52 15.07
N GLY A 50 10.79 36.60 15.10
CA GLY A 50 9.92 35.64 14.44
C GLY A 50 10.15 35.63 12.93
N ILE A 51 10.16 34.43 12.34
CA ILE A 51 10.20 34.27 10.89
C ILE A 51 8.82 33.77 10.46
N THR A 52 7.96 34.72 10.07
CA THR A 52 6.91 34.49 9.10
C THR A 52 7.58 34.33 7.74
N ALA A 53 7.81 33.11 7.28
CA ALA A 53 8.17 32.86 5.90
C ALA A 53 6.89 32.81 5.05
N ALA A 54 6.53 33.95 4.47
CA ALA A 54 5.60 33.98 3.34
C ALA A 54 6.31 33.33 2.14
N LEU A 55 5.87 32.13 1.75
CA LEU A 55 6.39 31.48 0.56
C LEU A 55 5.72 32.10 -0.67
N VAL A 56 6.46 32.94 -1.39
CA VAL A 56 6.08 33.37 -2.74
C VAL A 56 6.31 32.20 -3.68
N ILE A 57 5.22 31.54 -4.10
CA ILE A 57 5.27 30.55 -5.18
C ILE A 57 5.34 31.33 -6.50
N ALA A 58 6.53 31.40 -7.10
CA ALA A 58 6.66 31.79 -8.49
C ALA A 58 6.30 30.59 -9.37
N PRO A 59 5.49 30.75 -10.44
CA PRO A 59 5.23 29.68 -11.38
C PRO A 59 6.51 29.39 -12.19
N ALA A 60 7.16 28.27 -11.91
CA ALA A 60 8.28 27.81 -12.71
C ALA A 60 7.74 27.19 -14.00
N THR A 61 7.80 27.94 -15.10
CA THR A 61 7.65 27.40 -16.45
C THR A 61 8.92 26.60 -16.78
N SER A 62 8.88 25.27 -16.64
CA SER A 62 10.02 24.44 -17.05
C SER A 62 10.03 24.26 -18.57
N VAL A 63 10.83 25.08 -19.26
CA VAL A 63 11.36 24.75 -20.58
C VAL A 63 12.69 24.04 -20.33
N GLY A 64 12.74 22.73 -20.60
CA GLY A 64 13.96 21.92 -20.58
C GLY A 64 13.96 20.79 -19.55
N GLY A 65 13.59 19.58 -20.00
CA GLY A 65 14.04 18.22 -19.60
C GLY A 65 14.29 17.80 -18.14
N ARG A 66 14.23 18.68 -17.14
CA ARG A 66 14.48 18.35 -15.74
C ARG A 66 13.16 18.01 -15.08
N PRO A 67 13.01 16.80 -14.50
CA PRO A 67 11.79 16.46 -13.77
C PRO A 67 11.57 17.47 -12.64
N PRO A 68 10.32 17.82 -12.32
CA PRO A 68 9.98 18.61 -11.13
C PRO A 68 10.69 18.09 -9.89
N ALA A 69 11.09 18.97 -8.96
CA ALA A 69 11.86 18.59 -7.76
C ALA A 69 11.23 17.42 -6.98
N ALA A 70 9.89 17.40 -6.86
CA ALA A 70 9.16 16.32 -6.19
C ALA A 70 9.34 14.94 -6.86
N ASN A 71 9.44 14.89 -8.19
CA ASN A 71 9.73 13.65 -8.93
C ASN A 71 11.19 13.21 -8.72
N ALA A 72 12.13 14.15 -8.57
CA ALA A 72 13.54 13.83 -8.34
C ALA A 72 13.76 13.19 -6.95
N GLU A 73 13.05 13.67 -5.93
CA GLU A 73 13.07 13.07 -4.59
C GLU A 73 12.50 11.65 -4.60
N ALA A 74 11.39 11.44 -5.31
CA ALA A 74 10.77 10.11 -5.44
C ALA A 74 11.68 9.12 -6.20
N ALA A 75 12.31 9.58 -7.27
CA ALA A 75 13.28 8.80 -8.03
C ALA A 75 14.46 8.36 -7.15
N GLU A 76 14.96 9.24 -6.27
CA GLU A 76 16.04 8.91 -5.33
C GLU A 76 15.63 7.81 -4.33
N VAL A 77 14.42 7.85 -3.79
CA VAL A 77 13.91 6.78 -2.90
C VAL A 77 13.86 5.45 -3.65
N PHE A 78 13.35 5.43 -4.87
CA PHE A 78 13.33 4.22 -5.70
C PHE A 78 14.73 3.72 -6.06
N HIS A 79 15.70 4.60 -6.34
CA HIS A 79 17.08 4.19 -6.59
C HIS A 79 17.72 3.54 -5.36
N ARG A 80 17.42 4.04 -4.16
CA ARG A 80 17.89 3.41 -2.91
C ARG A 80 17.21 2.07 -2.66
N ALA A 81 15.90 1.97 -2.90
CA ALA A 81 15.18 0.70 -2.84
C ALA A 81 15.73 -0.32 -3.85
N ALA A 82 16.13 0.11 -5.05
CA ALA A 82 16.76 -0.76 -6.03
C ALA A 82 18.11 -1.30 -5.57
N ASN A 83 18.96 -0.46 -4.98
CA ASN A 83 20.26 -0.88 -4.44
C ASN A 83 20.08 -1.83 -3.24
N ALA A 84 19.09 -1.57 -2.38
CA ALA A 84 18.75 -2.47 -1.28
C ALA A 84 18.25 -3.82 -1.79
N ALA A 85 17.42 -3.84 -2.83
CA ALA A 85 16.95 -5.07 -3.47
C ALA A 85 18.11 -5.87 -4.07
N GLU A 86 19.02 -5.23 -4.80
CA GLU A 86 20.16 -5.87 -5.47
C GLU A 86 21.14 -6.56 -4.52
N THR A 87 21.25 -6.06 -3.29
CA THR A 87 22.12 -6.61 -2.23
C THR A 87 21.40 -7.52 -1.25
N SER A 88 20.08 -7.71 -1.43
CA SER A 88 19.29 -8.57 -0.56
C SER A 88 19.55 -10.05 -0.83
N PRO A 89 19.48 -10.91 0.20
CA PRO A 89 19.51 -12.36 -0.01
C PRO A 89 18.43 -12.81 -1.01
N ASP A 90 18.74 -13.83 -1.80
CA ASP A 90 17.87 -14.45 -2.81
C ASP A 90 17.38 -15.83 -2.35
N PRO A 91 16.52 -15.95 -1.31
CA PRO A 91 15.96 -17.22 -0.93
C PRO A 91 14.76 -17.54 -1.84
N ALA A 92 15.02 -17.81 -3.12
CA ALA A 92 13.97 -18.22 -4.04
C ALA A 92 13.37 -19.56 -3.58
N PRO A 93 12.05 -19.67 -3.39
CA PRO A 93 11.44 -20.93 -3.02
C PRO A 93 11.56 -21.93 -4.18
N ARG A 94 12.06 -23.12 -3.90
CA ARG A 94 12.19 -24.22 -4.86
C ARG A 94 10.83 -24.93 -5.03
N PRO A 95 10.66 -25.74 -6.10
CA PRO A 95 9.49 -26.61 -6.20
C PRO A 95 9.28 -27.44 -4.91
N GLY A 96 8.04 -27.49 -4.43
CA GLY A 96 7.68 -28.11 -3.14
C GLY A 96 7.84 -27.20 -1.91
N GLN A 97 8.45 -26.02 -2.04
CA GLN A 97 8.51 -25.02 -0.98
C GLN A 97 7.47 -23.91 -1.18
N PHE A 98 7.24 -23.14 -0.12
CA PHE A 98 6.25 -22.07 -0.09
C PHE A 98 6.89 -20.73 0.25
N LEU A 99 6.46 -19.68 -0.45
CA LEU A 99 6.62 -18.31 -0.01
C LEU A 99 5.63 -18.05 1.12
N TYR A 100 6.14 -17.85 2.33
CA TYR A 100 5.37 -17.40 3.47
C TYR A 100 5.34 -15.86 3.54
N VAL A 101 4.15 -15.29 3.65
CA VAL A 101 3.96 -13.85 3.92
C VAL A 101 2.99 -13.67 5.09
N GLU A 102 3.44 -12.96 6.13
CA GLU A 102 2.59 -12.48 7.21
C GLU A 102 2.34 -10.99 7.01
N SER A 103 1.07 -10.57 7.06
CA SER A 103 0.71 -9.16 6.89
C SER A 103 -0.45 -8.74 7.79
N ARG A 104 -0.54 -7.43 7.97
CA ARG A 104 -1.72 -6.77 8.53
C ARG A 104 -2.24 -5.78 7.50
N GLN A 105 -3.54 -5.66 7.41
CA GLN A 105 -4.18 -4.66 6.57
C GLN A 105 -5.39 -4.07 7.25
N VAL A 106 -5.73 -2.86 6.86
CA VAL A 106 -7.02 -2.23 7.16
C VAL A 106 -7.63 -1.77 5.86
N GLN A 107 -8.91 -2.04 5.71
CA GLN A 107 -9.73 -1.35 4.73
C GLN A 107 -10.68 -0.47 5.52
N ASN A 108 -10.60 0.83 5.28
CA ASN A 108 -11.47 1.76 5.96
C ASN A 108 -12.86 1.72 5.33
N ALA A 109 -13.83 1.84 6.23
CA ALA A 109 -15.22 2.14 6.01
C ALA A 109 -15.48 3.02 4.78
N VAL A 110 -15.96 2.43 3.67
CA VAL A 110 -16.92 3.14 2.82
C VAL A 110 -18.12 3.46 3.71
N PRO A 111 -18.76 4.66 3.63
CA PRO A 111 -19.86 5.00 4.54
C PRO A 111 -20.91 3.90 4.61
N GLY A 112 -21.19 3.46 5.83
CA GLY A 112 -22.10 2.35 6.12
C GLY A 112 -21.43 1.04 6.56
N ARG A 113 -20.11 0.86 6.40
CA ARG A 113 -19.37 -0.30 6.91
C ARG A 113 -18.28 0.14 7.87
N PRO A 114 -18.06 -0.46 9.06
CA PRO A 114 -16.93 -0.11 9.93
C PRO A 114 -15.59 -0.52 9.31
N ALA A 115 -14.50 0.16 9.69
CA ALA A 115 -13.16 -0.26 9.30
C ALA A 115 -12.87 -1.66 9.85
N SER A 116 -12.33 -2.55 9.00
CA SER A 116 -11.96 -3.91 9.39
C SER A 116 -10.46 -4.08 9.28
N ALA A 117 -9.83 -4.40 10.41
CA ALA A 117 -8.43 -4.77 10.44
C ALA A 117 -8.30 -6.28 10.27
N THR A 118 -7.53 -6.70 9.28
CA THR A 118 -7.32 -8.10 8.94
C THR A 118 -5.87 -8.48 9.17
N ARG A 119 -5.64 -9.59 9.89
CA ARG A 119 -4.34 -10.26 9.99
C ARG A 119 -4.32 -11.41 9.00
N ARG A 120 -3.23 -11.57 8.28
CA ARG A 120 -3.09 -12.58 7.22
C ARG A 120 -1.78 -13.34 7.39
N LYS A 121 -1.85 -14.65 7.17
CA LYS A 121 -0.70 -15.51 6.95
C LYS A 121 -0.97 -16.30 5.69
N VAL A 122 -0.11 -16.15 4.69
CA VAL A 122 -0.27 -16.84 3.41
C VAL A 122 0.95 -17.67 3.11
N TRP A 123 0.72 -18.86 2.57
CA TRP A 123 1.72 -19.78 2.04
C TRP A 123 1.40 -19.98 0.56
N LEU A 124 2.25 -19.44 -0.29
CA LEU A 124 2.09 -19.49 -1.74
C LEU A 124 3.11 -20.47 -2.32
N PRO A 125 2.68 -21.48 -3.07
CA PRO A 125 3.58 -22.50 -3.56
C PRO A 125 4.49 -21.95 -4.65
N ALA A 126 5.73 -22.44 -4.70
CA ALA A 126 6.65 -22.13 -5.79
C ALA A 126 6.15 -22.65 -7.16
N ASP A 127 5.50 -23.83 -7.17
CA ASP A 127 4.85 -24.38 -8.36
C ASP A 127 3.40 -23.90 -8.44
N ARG A 128 3.01 -23.34 -9.59
CA ARG A 128 1.65 -22.86 -9.86
C ARG A 128 0.58 -23.96 -9.82
N ARG A 129 0.97 -25.23 -9.76
CA ARG A 129 0.05 -26.38 -9.72
C ARG A 129 -0.26 -26.89 -8.32
N ASP A 130 0.52 -26.46 -7.34
CA ASP A 130 0.32 -26.86 -5.94
C ASP A 130 -0.74 -25.97 -5.27
N PRO A 131 -1.39 -26.42 -4.18
CA PRO A 131 -2.30 -25.58 -3.42
C PRO A 131 -1.54 -24.62 -2.51
N GLY A 132 -2.04 -23.39 -2.40
CA GLY A 132 -1.63 -22.45 -1.36
C GLY A 132 -2.62 -22.40 -0.21
N LEU A 133 -2.27 -21.66 0.82
CA LEU A 133 -3.07 -21.52 2.03
C LEU A 133 -3.07 -20.08 2.51
N LEU A 134 -4.24 -19.55 2.83
CA LEU A 134 -4.43 -18.31 3.54
C LEU A 134 -5.10 -18.59 4.88
N LEU A 135 -4.51 -18.10 5.96
CA LEU A 135 -5.17 -17.88 7.23
C LEU A 135 -5.49 -16.40 7.35
N SER A 136 -6.76 -16.06 7.54
CA SER A 136 -7.24 -14.68 7.65
C SER A 136 -7.99 -14.49 8.97
N ASP A 137 -7.73 -13.38 9.65
CA ASP A 137 -8.46 -13.00 10.86
C ASP A 137 -8.90 -11.53 10.75
N MET A 138 -10.20 -11.32 10.59
CA MET A 138 -10.85 -10.01 10.45
C MET A 138 -11.34 -9.44 11.79
N GLY A 139 -10.46 -9.43 12.80
CA GLY A 139 -10.79 -8.94 14.14
C GLY A 139 -11.69 -9.89 14.95
N GLY A 140 -11.80 -11.14 14.50
CA GLY A 140 -12.53 -12.22 15.17
C GLY A 140 -11.60 -13.07 16.05
N ARG A 141 -12.16 -13.84 16.99
CA ARG A 141 -11.34 -14.72 17.85
C ARG A 141 -10.76 -15.95 17.13
N THR A 142 -11.10 -16.14 15.85
CA THR A 142 -10.79 -17.35 15.07
C THR A 142 -10.21 -17.00 13.72
N TRP A 143 -9.12 -17.67 13.35
CA TRP A 143 -8.56 -17.63 12.01
C TRP A 143 -9.44 -18.43 11.05
N GLU A 144 -9.88 -17.79 9.98
CA GLU A 144 -10.48 -18.45 8.83
C GLU A 144 -9.39 -19.10 7.98
N ARG A 145 -9.65 -20.33 7.52
CA ARG A 145 -8.73 -21.11 6.70
C ARG A 145 -9.26 -21.19 5.27
N ILE A 146 -8.48 -20.69 4.31
CA ILE A 146 -8.87 -20.58 2.91
C ILE A 146 -7.78 -21.26 2.05
N TRP A 147 -8.15 -22.24 1.24
CA TRP A 147 -7.24 -22.83 0.26
C TRP A 147 -7.18 -21.95 -0.99
N LEU A 148 -5.98 -21.81 -1.55
CA LEU A 148 -5.70 -20.97 -2.71
C LEU A 148 -5.35 -21.86 -3.91
N CYS A 149 -6.16 -21.85 -4.96
CA CYS A 149 -5.93 -22.65 -6.18
C CYS A 149 -6.47 -22.06 -7.49
N ASP A 150 -7.16 -20.91 -7.43
CA ASP A 150 -7.67 -20.18 -8.58
C ASP A 150 -7.46 -18.67 -8.33
N ARG A 151 -7.36 -17.88 -9.42
CA ARG A 151 -7.20 -16.42 -9.39
C ARG A 151 -8.40 -15.73 -8.74
N GLU A 152 -9.55 -16.37 -8.71
CA GLU A 152 -10.66 -15.94 -7.85
C GLU A 152 -10.36 -16.38 -6.43
N LEU A 153 -9.78 -15.44 -5.69
CA LEU A 153 -9.89 -15.39 -4.24
C LEU A 153 -11.37 -15.28 -3.85
N GLY A 154 -12.10 -16.39 -3.99
CA GLY A 154 -13.16 -16.78 -3.09
C GLY A 154 -14.54 -16.17 -3.26
N ILE A 155 -14.98 -15.71 -4.44
CA ILE A 155 -16.42 -15.62 -4.74
C ILE A 155 -16.61 -15.82 -6.26
N ASP A 156 -17.20 -16.95 -6.68
CA ASP A 156 -17.94 -16.97 -7.95
C ASP A 156 -19.11 -16.00 -7.74
N GLU A 157 -19.09 -14.83 -8.41
CA GLU A 157 -20.13 -13.79 -8.32
C GLU A 157 -21.54 -14.34 -8.53
N LYS A 158 -21.70 -15.52 -9.14
CA LYS A 158 -22.99 -16.19 -9.31
C LYS A 158 -23.48 -16.97 -8.09
N SER A 159 -22.61 -17.26 -7.13
CA SER A 159 -22.92 -18.22 -6.06
C SER A 159 -23.20 -17.58 -4.70
N GLY A 160 -22.68 -16.40 -4.39
CA GLY A 160 -22.85 -15.80 -3.05
C GLY A 160 -22.34 -16.70 -1.91
N VAL A 161 -21.52 -17.71 -2.23
CA VAL A 161 -20.95 -18.64 -1.27
C VAL A 161 -19.55 -18.14 -0.95
N ALA A 162 -19.36 -17.63 0.27
CA ALA A 162 -18.03 -17.44 0.85
C ALA A 162 -17.21 -18.69 0.59
N ALA A 163 -15.99 -18.56 0.03
CA ALA A 163 -15.07 -19.66 -0.22
C ALA A 163 -15.14 -20.65 0.94
N GLN A 164 -15.86 -21.75 0.75
CA GLN A 164 -16.10 -22.66 1.87
C GLN A 164 -14.72 -23.12 2.29
N SER A 165 -14.39 -22.88 3.57
CA SER A 165 -13.21 -23.39 4.26
C SER A 165 -13.18 -24.91 4.09
N ALA A 166 -12.70 -25.39 2.94
CA ALA A 166 -12.73 -26.78 2.58
C ALA A 166 -11.79 -27.52 3.52
N VAL A 167 -12.24 -28.65 4.06
CA VAL A 167 -11.45 -29.45 5.00
C VAL A 167 -10.17 -29.98 4.33
N ARG A 168 -10.15 -30.09 2.98
CA ARG A 168 -9.04 -30.63 2.18
C ARG A 168 -8.61 -29.64 1.09
N PRO A 169 -7.33 -29.67 0.66
CA PRO A 169 -6.86 -28.87 -0.46
C PRO A 169 -7.56 -29.26 -1.77
N PRO A 170 -7.72 -28.32 -2.71
CA PRO A 170 -8.18 -28.63 -4.06
C PRO A 170 -7.25 -29.64 -4.75
N ALA A 171 -7.85 -30.53 -5.56
CA ALA A 171 -7.11 -31.59 -6.23
C ALA A 171 -6.30 -31.13 -7.45
N ARG A 172 -6.62 -29.94 -7.98
CA ARG A 172 -5.93 -29.30 -9.11
C ARG A 172 -5.91 -27.80 -8.86
N CYS A 173 -4.76 -27.18 -9.06
CA CYS A 173 -4.58 -25.74 -8.93
C CYS A 173 -3.90 -25.23 -10.21
N ASP A 174 -4.24 -24.01 -10.59
CA ASP A 174 -3.52 -23.30 -11.64
C ASP A 174 -3.49 -21.80 -11.31
N TYR A 175 -2.39 -21.35 -10.70
CA TYR A 175 -2.18 -19.92 -10.55
C TYR A 175 -1.96 -19.28 -11.93
N GLY A 176 -2.85 -18.36 -12.30
CA GLY A 176 -2.76 -17.61 -13.55
C GLY A 176 -1.48 -16.77 -13.71
N HIS A 177 -0.70 -16.61 -12.64
CA HIS A 177 0.66 -16.06 -12.66
C HIS A 177 1.56 -16.84 -11.70
N PRO A 178 2.86 -17.01 -12.01
CA PRO A 178 3.76 -17.70 -11.11
C PRO A 178 4.01 -16.87 -9.84
N VAL A 179 4.02 -17.51 -8.68
CA VAL A 179 4.41 -16.88 -7.39
C VAL A 179 5.86 -16.41 -7.45
N VAL A 180 6.73 -17.20 -8.08
CA VAL A 180 8.12 -16.84 -8.37
C VAL A 180 8.19 -16.14 -9.72
N ARG A 181 8.44 -14.83 -9.70
CA ARG A 181 8.40 -13.95 -10.88
C ARG A 181 9.70 -13.94 -11.68
N ASN A 182 10.11 -15.11 -12.15
CA ASN A 182 11.25 -15.28 -13.06
C ASN A 182 10.97 -14.78 -14.49
N ASP A 183 9.72 -14.41 -14.78
CA ASP A 183 9.27 -13.85 -16.06
C ASP A 183 9.58 -12.34 -16.21
N LEU A 184 9.96 -11.67 -15.11
CA LEU A 184 10.17 -10.24 -15.08
C LEU A 184 11.52 -9.83 -15.67
N PRO A 185 11.59 -8.72 -16.45
CA PRO A 185 12.86 -8.22 -16.97
C PRO A 185 13.84 -7.77 -15.88
N THR A 186 15.13 -8.06 -16.06
CA THR A 186 16.20 -7.59 -15.16
C THR A 186 16.91 -6.33 -15.65
N ASP A 187 16.60 -5.87 -16.86
CA ASP A 187 17.05 -4.57 -17.39
C ASP A 187 16.02 -3.48 -17.06
N PRO A 188 16.40 -2.33 -16.46
CA PRO A 188 15.47 -1.26 -16.10
C PRO A 188 14.68 -0.68 -17.29
N GLY A 189 15.29 -0.60 -18.48
CA GLY A 189 14.60 -0.08 -19.67
C GLY A 189 13.52 -1.03 -20.17
N ARG A 190 13.83 -2.32 -20.22
CA ARG A 190 12.88 -3.39 -20.56
C ARG A 190 11.78 -3.54 -19.51
N MET A 191 12.14 -3.40 -18.23
CA MET A 191 11.19 -3.43 -17.12
C MET A 191 10.23 -2.23 -17.18
N HIS A 192 10.73 -1.02 -17.47
CA HIS A 192 9.86 0.14 -17.71
C HIS A 192 8.88 -0.14 -18.85
N ALA A 193 9.36 -0.64 -19.99
CA ALA A 193 8.47 -0.98 -21.10
C ALA A 193 7.49 -2.12 -20.75
N TRP A 194 7.88 -3.05 -19.88
CA TRP A 194 7.01 -4.11 -19.37
C TRP A 194 5.89 -3.53 -18.49
N LEU A 195 6.18 -2.63 -17.55
CA LEU A 195 5.17 -1.98 -16.70
C LEU A 195 4.06 -1.32 -17.52
N TYR A 196 4.40 -0.61 -18.60
CA TYR A 196 3.43 0.04 -19.47
C TYR A 196 2.65 -0.94 -20.37
N ARG A 197 3.27 -2.03 -20.84
CA ARG A 197 2.58 -3.04 -21.67
C ARG A 197 1.67 -3.97 -20.86
N ASN A 198 2.04 -4.24 -19.62
CA ASN A 198 1.32 -5.13 -18.71
C ASN A 198 0.38 -4.38 -17.77
N SER A 199 0.27 -3.06 -17.96
CA SER A 199 -0.77 -2.22 -17.38
C SER A 199 -2.14 -2.64 -17.91
N GLN A 200 -3.01 -3.09 -17.02
CA GLN A 200 -4.41 -3.40 -17.31
C GLN A 200 -5.30 -2.42 -16.55
N GLY A 201 -6.36 -1.93 -17.18
CA GLY A 201 -7.33 -1.02 -16.56
C GLY A 201 -7.52 0.29 -17.33
N GLY A 202 -8.39 1.15 -16.81
CA GLY A 202 -8.79 2.41 -17.46
C GLY A 202 -8.09 3.67 -16.94
N ASN A 203 -7.03 3.53 -16.14
CA ASN A 203 -6.26 4.68 -15.67
C ASN A 203 -5.33 5.21 -16.77
N PRO A 204 -4.91 6.49 -16.73
CA PRO A 204 -3.88 6.99 -17.62
C PRO A 204 -2.59 6.15 -17.53
N PRO A 205 -1.82 6.00 -18.63
CA PRO A 205 -0.65 5.14 -18.69
C PRO A 205 0.34 5.29 -17.52
N ASP A 206 0.72 6.52 -17.17
CA ASP A 206 1.69 6.78 -16.09
C ASP A 206 1.14 6.40 -14.69
N VAL A 207 -0.18 6.59 -14.50
CA VAL A 207 -0.88 6.19 -13.28
C VAL A 207 -0.95 4.67 -13.19
N GLN A 208 -1.35 4.01 -14.28
CA GLN A 208 -1.48 2.57 -14.33
C GLN A 208 -0.13 1.86 -14.18
N ALA A 209 0.94 2.40 -14.78
CA ALA A 209 2.28 1.86 -14.62
C ALA A 209 2.72 1.82 -13.14
N PHE A 210 2.42 2.87 -12.37
CA PHE A 210 2.71 2.90 -10.93
C PHE A 210 1.87 1.86 -10.17
N VAL A 211 0.57 1.75 -10.48
CA VAL A 211 -0.31 0.72 -9.90
C VAL A 211 0.23 -0.69 -10.17
N THR A 212 0.68 -0.94 -11.40
CA THR A 212 1.25 -2.22 -11.81
C THR A 212 2.51 -2.58 -11.03
N VAL A 213 3.30 -1.61 -10.54
CA VAL A 213 4.43 -1.90 -9.63
C VAL A 213 3.91 -2.54 -8.34
N GLY A 214 2.96 -1.91 -7.64
CA GLY A 214 2.40 -2.45 -6.39
C GLY A 214 1.73 -3.81 -6.59
N ASP A 215 0.87 -3.93 -7.60
CA ASP A 215 0.17 -5.17 -7.91
C ASP A 215 1.11 -6.32 -8.27
N THR A 216 2.27 -6.03 -8.88
CA THR A 216 3.27 -7.04 -9.23
C THR A 216 4.05 -7.54 -8.00
N LEU A 217 4.31 -6.66 -7.03
CA LEU A 217 5.08 -6.97 -5.83
C LEU A 217 4.25 -7.61 -4.72
N ARG A 218 2.92 -7.46 -4.77
CA ARG A 218 2.03 -7.98 -3.75
C ARG A 218 2.03 -9.50 -3.74
N GLU A 219 2.37 -10.07 -2.58
CA GLU A 219 2.35 -11.52 -2.32
C GLU A 219 3.07 -12.34 -3.43
N ALA A 220 4.18 -11.83 -3.95
CA ALA A 220 4.99 -12.50 -4.98
C ALA A 220 6.46 -12.54 -4.56
N TYR A 221 7.16 -13.57 -5.01
CA TYR A 221 8.61 -13.63 -4.93
C TYR A 221 9.21 -13.02 -6.20
N VAL A 222 9.87 -11.86 -6.07
CA VAL A 222 10.58 -11.21 -7.17
C VAL A 222 12.08 -11.35 -6.94
N PRO A 223 12.83 -12.01 -7.86
CA PRO A 223 14.28 -12.13 -7.73
C PRO A 223 14.96 -10.76 -7.57
N PRO A 224 16.03 -10.63 -6.76
CA PRO A 224 16.72 -9.36 -6.47
C PRO A 224 17.02 -8.48 -7.68
N ALA A 225 17.51 -9.09 -8.78
CA ALA A 225 17.82 -8.36 -10.01
C ALA A 225 16.57 -7.76 -10.68
N ALA A 226 15.46 -8.51 -10.72
CA ALA A 226 14.19 -8.05 -11.26
C ALA A 226 13.55 -6.99 -10.36
N LEU A 227 13.65 -7.15 -9.03
CA LEU A 227 13.15 -6.17 -8.06
C LEU A 227 13.93 -4.84 -8.14
N SER A 228 15.25 -4.91 -8.26
CA SER A 228 16.11 -3.76 -8.52
C SER A 228 15.74 -3.06 -9.84
N ALA A 229 15.55 -3.83 -10.92
CA ALA A 229 15.12 -3.29 -12.20
C ALA A 229 13.73 -2.63 -12.12
N MET A 230 12.81 -3.20 -11.35
CA MET A 230 11.47 -2.66 -11.13
C MET A 230 11.50 -1.31 -10.43
N PHE A 231 12.28 -1.17 -9.35
CA PHE A 231 12.42 0.12 -8.69
C PHE A 231 13.18 1.15 -9.56
N LYS A 232 14.24 0.74 -10.27
CA LYS A 232 14.92 1.62 -11.26
C LYS A 232 13.99 2.08 -12.39
N ALA A 233 13.04 1.23 -12.80
CA ALA A 233 12.01 1.58 -13.77
C ALA A 233 10.95 2.51 -13.18
N ALA A 234 10.47 2.22 -11.96
CA ALA A 234 9.49 3.03 -11.24
C ALA A 234 9.98 4.46 -11.00
N ALA A 235 11.28 4.65 -10.77
CA ALA A 235 11.94 5.96 -10.67
C ALA A 235 11.76 6.86 -11.90
N ARG A 236 11.41 6.29 -13.06
CA ARG A 236 11.23 7.02 -14.33
C ARG A 236 9.76 7.33 -14.63
N ILE A 237 8.83 6.83 -13.81
CA ILE A 237 7.40 7.07 -14.00
C ILE A 237 7.11 8.55 -13.66
N PRO A 238 6.50 9.34 -14.57
CA PRO A 238 6.13 10.72 -14.28
C PRO A 238 5.08 10.83 -13.17
N GLY A 239 5.17 11.88 -12.34
CA GLY A 239 4.13 12.26 -11.38
C GLY A 239 4.26 11.65 -9.99
N VAL A 240 5.20 10.73 -9.80
CA VAL A 240 5.44 10.12 -8.49
C VAL A 240 6.09 11.13 -7.54
N THR A 241 5.51 11.29 -6.36
CA THR A 241 5.99 12.23 -5.33
C THR A 241 6.28 11.52 -4.02
N VAL A 242 7.09 12.13 -3.16
CA VAL A 242 7.42 11.58 -1.83
C VAL A 242 6.49 12.17 -0.77
N THR A 243 6.04 11.31 0.13
CA THR A 243 5.52 11.71 1.45
C THR A 243 6.55 11.28 2.48
N ASP A 244 7.24 12.24 3.09
CA ASP A 244 8.21 11.97 4.14
C ASP A 244 7.49 11.53 5.43
N ARG A 245 8.18 10.72 6.26
CA ARG A 245 7.67 10.29 7.58
C ARG A 245 6.33 9.55 7.53
N ALA A 246 6.17 8.67 6.55
CA ALA A 246 5.06 7.71 6.56
C ALA A 246 5.21 6.70 7.71
N LEU A 247 4.09 6.18 8.18
CA LEU A 247 4.04 4.97 9.00
C LEU A 247 3.33 3.91 8.19
N ASP A 248 3.83 2.68 8.21
CA ASP A 248 3.06 1.53 7.73
C ASP A 248 1.97 1.13 8.74
N PHE A 249 1.14 0.14 8.40
CA PHE A 249 0.09 -0.33 9.29
C PHE A 249 0.60 -1.12 10.53
N ALA A 250 1.91 -1.29 10.66
CA ALA A 250 2.58 -1.88 11.81
C ALA A 250 3.33 -0.82 12.65
N ASP A 251 3.04 0.46 12.43
CA ASP A 251 3.66 1.62 13.09
C ASP A 251 5.19 1.73 12.87
N ARG A 252 5.72 1.08 11.84
CA ARG A 252 7.13 1.20 11.43
C ARG A 252 7.33 2.47 10.63
N ARG A 253 8.44 3.17 10.89
CA ARG A 253 8.81 4.40 10.18
C ARG A 253 9.22 4.09 8.74
N GLY A 254 8.61 4.80 7.81
CA GLY A 254 8.89 4.67 6.39
C GLY A 254 8.92 5.98 5.62
N ILE A 255 9.23 5.83 4.34
CA ILE A 255 9.20 6.86 3.31
C ILE A 255 8.21 6.36 2.27
N ALA A 256 7.13 7.11 2.02
CA ALA A 256 6.16 6.74 1.02
C ALA A 256 6.47 7.42 -0.31
N VAL A 257 6.41 6.66 -1.39
CA VAL A 257 6.40 7.20 -2.76
C VAL A 257 5.05 6.89 -3.36
N GLY A 258 4.39 7.88 -3.94
CA GLY A 258 3.02 7.72 -4.39
C GLY A 258 2.67 8.50 -5.65
N GLN A 259 1.59 8.05 -6.28
CA GLN A 259 0.98 8.64 -7.45
C GLN A 259 -0.45 9.05 -7.09
N THR A 260 -0.79 10.32 -7.35
CA THR A 260 -2.10 10.88 -7.05
C THR A 260 -2.94 10.94 -8.34
N TRP A 261 -4.13 10.35 -8.30
CA TRP A 261 -5.08 10.38 -9.41
C TRP A 261 -6.52 10.30 -8.90
N GLN A 262 -7.38 11.18 -9.45
CA GLN A 262 -8.82 11.19 -9.16
C GLN A 262 -9.17 11.23 -7.65
N GLY A 263 -8.47 12.04 -6.87
CA GLY A 263 -8.78 12.19 -5.43
C GLY A 263 -8.21 11.08 -4.55
N VAL A 264 -7.48 10.12 -5.13
CA VAL A 264 -6.81 9.05 -4.39
C VAL A 264 -5.31 9.08 -4.69
N ARG A 265 -4.52 9.02 -3.63
CA ARG A 265 -3.09 8.77 -3.70
C ARG A 265 -2.79 7.34 -3.31
N ARG A 266 -2.18 6.60 -4.24
CA ARG A 266 -1.64 5.26 -4.01
C ARG A 266 -0.18 5.37 -3.67
N GLU A 267 0.26 4.70 -2.63
CA GLU A 267 1.62 4.81 -2.10
C GLU A 267 2.25 3.43 -1.86
N LEU A 268 3.53 3.32 -2.19
CA LEU A 268 4.43 2.27 -1.74
C LEU A 268 5.24 2.80 -0.56
N ILE A 269 5.21 2.10 0.58
CA ILE A 269 5.90 2.53 1.80
C ILE A 269 7.19 1.73 1.96
N PHE A 270 8.33 2.42 1.97
CA PHE A 270 9.64 1.83 2.15
C PHE A 270 10.17 2.09 3.56
N ASP A 271 10.93 1.15 4.12
CA ASP A 271 11.61 1.32 5.39
C ASP A 271 12.63 2.48 5.31
N ALA A 272 12.61 3.38 6.29
CA ALA A 272 13.41 4.60 6.22
C ALA A 272 14.93 4.36 6.34
N GLY A 273 15.38 3.21 6.87
CA GLY A 273 16.80 2.88 7.01
C GLY A 273 17.31 1.93 5.94
N THR A 274 16.49 0.95 5.56
CA THR A 274 16.88 -0.16 4.68
C THR A 274 16.29 -0.06 3.28
N TYR A 275 15.32 0.83 3.04
CA TYR A 275 14.59 0.99 1.78
C TYR A 275 13.90 -0.29 1.28
N ARG A 276 13.67 -1.26 2.18
CA ARG A 276 12.85 -2.45 1.89
C ARG A 276 11.38 -2.04 1.85
N LEU A 277 10.62 -2.58 0.90
CA LEU A 277 9.17 -2.34 0.85
C LEU A 277 8.49 -2.93 2.10
N LEU A 278 7.78 -2.08 2.83
CA LEU A 278 7.04 -2.45 4.05
C LEU A 278 5.58 -2.76 3.79
N GLY A 279 4.99 -2.14 2.77
CA GLY A 279 3.57 -2.28 2.45
C GLY A 279 3.12 -1.17 1.51
N GLU A 280 1.80 -0.97 1.43
CA GLU A 280 1.19 0.01 0.56
C GLU A 280 0.04 0.74 1.27
N ARG A 281 -0.35 1.88 0.72
CA ARG A 281 -1.42 2.72 1.28
C ARG A 281 -2.20 3.41 0.18
N GLU A 282 -3.51 3.50 0.36
CA GLU A 282 -4.37 4.41 -0.39
C GLU A 282 -4.90 5.47 0.56
N VAL A 283 -4.74 6.74 0.20
CA VAL A 283 -5.26 7.88 0.97
C VAL A 283 -6.04 8.80 0.06
N VAL A 284 -7.04 9.49 0.62
CA VAL A 284 -7.70 10.60 -0.05
C VAL A 284 -6.68 11.73 -0.22
N ASP A 285 -6.48 12.13 -1.47
CA ASP A 285 -5.60 13.23 -1.87
C ASP A 285 -6.20 13.97 -3.05
N TYR A 286 -6.66 15.20 -2.81
CA TYR A 286 -7.30 16.05 -3.80
C TYR A 286 -6.30 16.88 -4.63
N ASP A 287 -5.00 16.62 -4.58
CA ASP A 287 -4.04 17.24 -5.50
C ASP A 287 -4.37 16.85 -6.96
N THR A 288 -4.51 17.89 -7.78
CA THR A 288 -4.81 17.80 -9.23
C THR A 288 -3.71 18.40 -10.09
N SER A 289 -2.53 18.65 -9.48
CA SER A 289 -1.37 19.25 -10.14
C SER A 289 -0.79 18.35 -11.23
N PHE A 290 -0.86 17.02 -11.06
CA PHE A 290 -0.33 16.07 -12.02
C PHE A 290 -1.18 15.97 -13.29
N ARG A 291 -0.51 16.00 -14.45
CA ARG A 291 -1.10 15.88 -15.79
C ARG A 291 -0.46 14.69 -16.51
N PRO A 292 -1.10 13.50 -16.52
CA PRO A 292 -0.51 12.30 -17.11
C PRO A 292 -0.49 12.36 -18.64
N THR A 293 0.46 11.63 -19.22
CA THR A 293 0.55 11.45 -20.68
C THR A 293 -0.64 10.63 -21.18
N GLY A 294 -1.20 10.97 -22.34
CA GLY A 294 -2.31 10.20 -22.95
C GLY A 294 -3.73 10.66 -22.57
N GLY A 295 -3.85 11.76 -21.83
CA GLY A 295 -5.01 12.68 -21.87
C GLY A 295 -6.40 12.07 -21.70
N SER A 296 -6.79 11.79 -20.47
CA SER A 296 -8.16 12.13 -20.02
C SER A 296 -8.02 13.23 -19.00
N THR A 297 -8.76 14.33 -19.17
CA THR A 297 -8.83 15.40 -18.18
C THR A 297 -9.20 14.77 -16.83
N PRO A 298 -8.48 15.06 -15.73
CA PRO A 298 -8.99 14.75 -14.40
C PRO A 298 -10.42 15.31 -14.33
N LEU A 299 -11.40 14.51 -13.92
CA LEU A 299 -12.76 15.00 -13.70
C LEU A 299 -12.66 16.15 -12.69
N ALA A 300 -12.77 17.39 -13.17
CA ALA A 300 -12.89 18.53 -12.29
C ALA A 300 -14.18 18.36 -11.48
N PRO A 301 -14.24 18.79 -10.21
CA PRO A 301 -15.51 18.95 -9.54
C PRO A 301 -16.32 19.98 -10.34
N SER A 302 -17.31 19.50 -11.09
CA SER A 302 -18.20 20.35 -11.89
C SER A 302 -18.89 21.34 -10.95
N GLY A 303 -18.47 22.59 -11.08
CA GLY A 303 -19.00 23.74 -10.36
C GLY A 303 -19.26 24.86 -11.34
N GLU A 304 -20.20 24.66 -12.26
CA GLU A 304 -20.94 25.78 -12.87
C GLU A 304 -22.41 25.34 -13.05
N PRO A 305 -23.39 26.12 -12.57
CA PRO A 305 -24.77 25.95 -12.96
C PRO A 305 -24.94 26.53 -14.37
N SER A 306 -25.09 25.67 -15.38
CA SER A 306 -25.55 26.12 -16.69
C SER A 306 -27.07 26.22 -16.69
N ASP A 307 -27.57 27.43 -16.43
CA ASP A 307 -28.91 27.86 -16.84
C ASP A 307 -28.91 28.08 -18.36
N LEU A 308 -29.60 27.23 -19.13
CA LEU A 308 -30.28 27.56 -20.40
C LEU A 308 -31.10 26.35 -20.91
N PRO A 309 -32.29 26.55 -21.50
CA PRO A 309 -33.33 25.52 -21.64
C PRO A 309 -33.24 24.70 -22.93
N SER A 310 -33.78 23.47 -22.84
CA SER A 310 -33.90 22.46 -23.90
C SER A 310 -34.75 22.87 -25.11
N ALA A 311 -34.33 22.48 -26.30
CA ALA A 311 -35.20 22.23 -27.46
C ALA A 311 -34.75 20.95 -28.21
N THR A 312 -35.68 20.01 -28.33
CA THR A 312 -35.66 18.60 -28.79
C THR A 312 -35.82 18.47 -30.34
N PRO A 313 -35.99 17.28 -30.99
CA PRO A 313 -35.65 15.87 -30.68
C PRO A 313 -35.12 14.99 -31.87
N SER A 314 -34.77 13.72 -31.55
CA SER A 314 -34.98 12.47 -32.33
C SER A 314 -33.76 11.74 -32.92
N ALA A 315 -33.37 10.63 -32.26
CA ALA A 315 -33.41 9.27 -32.82
C ALA A 315 -33.33 8.23 -31.67
N PRO A 316 -33.98 7.06 -31.78
CA PRO A 316 -34.14 6.13 -30.67
C PRO A 316 -32.86 5.32 -30.41
N VAL A 317 -32.38 5.36 -29.17
CA VAL A 317 -31.35 4.45 -28.65
C VAL A 317 -32.03 3.14 -28.23
N PRO A 318 -31.53 1.95 -28.60
CA PRO A 318 -32.06 0.71 -28.10
C PRO A 318 -31.81 0.61 -26.59
N THR A 319 -32.88 0.31 -25.85
CA THR A 319 -32.87 0.09 -24.39
C THR A 319 -31.90 -1.04 -24.02
N PRO A 320 -30.90 -0.82 -23.14
CA PRO A 320 -30.29 -1.89 -22.40
C PRO A 320 -31.27 -2.39 -21.31
N PRO A 321 -31.23 -3.68 -20.93
CA PRO A 321 -32.06 -4.20 -19.83
C PRO A 321 -31.65 -3.54 -18.49
N PRO A 322 -32.54 -3.55 -17.47
CA PRO A 322 -32.27 -2.90 -16.20
C PRO A 322 -31.23 -3.71 -15.40
N GLY A 323 -29.96 -3.42 -15.61
CA GLY A 323 -28.89 -3.72 -14.67
C GLY A 323 -28.77 -2.55 -13.71
N ARG A 324 -28.89 -2.81 -12.39
CA ARG A 324 -28.56 -1.84 -11.34
C ARG A 324 -27.18 -1.21 -11.60
N PRO A 325 -26.96 0.07 -11.25
CA PRO A 325 -25.61 0.54 -11.01
C PRO A 325 -25.06 -0.26 -9.82
N SER A 326 -24.06 -1.09 -10.09
CA SER A 326 -23.33 -1.81 -9.06
C SER A 326 -22.43 -0.81 -8.32
N ASP A 327 -23.00 -0.09 -7.36
CA ASP A 327 -22.27 0.76 -6.39
C ASP A 327 -21.56 -0.07 -5.31
N GLU A 328 -21.15 -1.30 -5.63
CA GLU A 328 -20.50 -2.22 -4.68
C GLU A 328 -19.04 -2.47 -5.10
N PRO A 329 -18.07 -1.84 -4.41
CA PRO A 329 -16.67 -2.23 -4.49
C PRO A 329 -16.52 -3.65 -3.95
N SER A 330 -15.82 -4.51 -4.71
CA SER A 330 -15.67 -5.93 -4.40
C SER A 330 -14.96 -6.17 -3.05
N ASP A 331 -15.57 -6.96 -2.17
CA ASP A 331 -15.03 -7.47 -0.89
C ASP A 331 -13.89 -8.50 -1.08
N LEU A 332 -13.03 -8.33 -2.08
CA LEU A 332 -12.02 -9.33 -2.47
C LEU A 332 -10.85 -9.39 -1.47
N PRO A 333 -10.35 -10.58 -1.14
CA PRO A 333 -9.06 -10.75 -0.48
C PRO A 333 -7.94 -10.16 -1.37
N SER A 334 -7.10 -9.32 -0.78
CA SER A 334 -6.28 -8.30 -1.45
C SER A 334 -5.18 -8.75 -2.44
N ALA A 335 -5.14 -9.98 -2.97
CA ALA A 335 -4.09 -10.40 -3.93
C ALA A 335 -4.44 -10.20 -5.42
N VAL A 336 -5.61 -9.61 -5.74
CA VAL A 336 -6.02 -9.38 -7.14
C VAL A 336 -5.48 -8.02 -7.62
N PRO A 337 -4.76 -7.95 -8.76
CA PRO A 337 -4.43 -6.69 -9.41
C PRO A 337 -5.70 -5.88 -9.66
N THR A 338 -5.70 -4.60 -9.30
CA THR A 338 -6.88 -3.77 -9.57
C THR A 338 -6.90 -3.39 -11.04
N GLY A 339 -7.44 -4.28 -11.88
CA GLY A 339 -7.78 -3.95 -13.28
C GLY A 339 -8.94 -2.95 -13.38
N LYS A 340 -9.58 -2.63 -12.24
CA LYS A 340 -10.59 -1.57 -12.14
C LYS A 340 -9.91 -0.20 -12.07
N PRO A 341 -10.42 0.82 -12.79
CA PRO A 341 -9.96 2.20 -12.66
C PRO A 341 -10.01 2.67 -11.21
N ILE A 342 -9.14 3.61 -10.85
CA ILE A 342 -9.23 4.28 -9.54
C ILE A 342 -10.61 4.96 -9.49
N THR A 343 -11.37 4.67 -8.44
CA THR A 343 -12.68 5.29 -8.23
C THR A 343 -12.49 6.49 -7.31
N PRO A 344 -12.98 7.68 -7.67
CA PRO A 344 -12.91 8.83 -6.79
C PRO A 344 -13.53 8.55 -5.42
N PRO A 345 -12.95 9.04 -4.32
CA PRO A 345 -13.58 8.92 -3.01
C PRO A 345 -14.88 9.71 -3.00
N GLN A 346 -15.77 9.38 -2.06
CA GLN A 346 -16.97 10.20 -1.86
C GLN A 346 -16.57 11.63 -1.49
N ARG A 347 -17.24 12.62 -2.09
CA ARG A 347 -16.94 14.07 -1.93
C ARG A 347 -16.89 14.55 -0.47
N THR A 348 -17.47 13.81 0.47
CA THR A 348 -17.50 14.13 1.90
C THR A 348 -16.27 13.65 2.68
N MET A 349 -15.41 12.82 2.08
CA MET A 349 -14.20 12.32 2.74
C MET A 349 -13.15 13.42 2.88
N LYS A 350 -12.50 13.48 4.04
CA LYS A 350 -11.45 14.48 4.31
C LYS A 350 -10.14 14.08 3.64
N GLU A 351 -9.39 15.07 3.17
CA GLU A 351 -7.99 14.93 2.77
C GLU A 351 -7.19 14.14 3.83
N GLY A 352 -6.35 13.21 3.40
CA GLY A 352 -5.55 12.35 4.28
C GLY A 352 -6.32 11.20 4.94
N THR A 353 -7.61 11.01 4.63
CA THR A 353 -8.35 9.82 5.07
C THR A 353 -7.73 8.59 4.41
N VAL A 354 -7.22 7.65 5.21
CA VAL A 354 -6.75 6.35 4.72
C VAL A 354 -7.96 5.58 4.18
N LEU A 355 -7.87 5.03 2.98
CA LEU A 355 -8.90 4.17 2.39
C LEU A 355 -8.53 2.70 2.57
N TYR A 356 -7.24 2.42 2.40
CA TYR A 356 -6.65 1.11 2.59
C TYR A 356 -5.21 1.27 3.03
N GLN A 357 -4.72 0.34 3.86
CA GLN A 357 -3.31 0.27 4.20
C GLN A 357 -2.91 -1.15 4.53
N SER A 358 -1.73 -1.57 4.09
CA SER A 358 -1.13 -2.86 4.45
C SER A 358 0.28 -2.70 5.01
N ALA A 359 0.71 -3.71 5.75
CA ALA A 359 2.07 -3.87 6.24
C ALA A 359 2.45 -5.36 6.19
N THR A 360 3.51 -5.68 5.46
CA THR A 360 4.16 -6.99 5.47
C THR A 360 5.05 -7.11 6.70
N LEU A 361 4.69 -7.98 7.63
CA LEU A 361 5.40 -8.20 8.88
C LEU A 361 6.58 -9.17 8.71
N LYS A 362 6.37 -10.25 7.94
CA LYS A 362 7.36 -11.30 7.73
C LYS A 362 7.24 -11.86 6.33
N THR A 363 8.39 -12.17 5.74
CA THR A 363 8.51 -12.95 4.50
C THR A 363 9.58 -14.00 4.70
N ALA A 364 9.30 -15.24 4.30
CA ALA A 364 10.22 -16.36 4.46
C ALA A 364 9.91 -17.45 3.41
N VAL A 365 10.80 -18.43 3.31
CA VAL A 365 10.54 -19.69 2.59
C VAL A 365 10.32 -20.78 3.62
N THR A 366 9.28 -21.59 3.43
CA THR A 366 8.98 -22.76 4.28
C THR A 366 8.93 -24.03 3.45
N ASP A 367 9.31 -25.15 4.06
CA ASP A 367 9.20 -26.47 3.44
C ASP A 367 7.80 -27.07 3.62
N GLU A 368 7.06 -26.65 4.66
CA GLU A 368 5.73 -27.16 4.96
C GLU A 368 4.63 -26.09 4.81
N LEU A 369 3.48 -26.54 4.32
CA LEU A 369 2.29 -25.71 4.12
C LEU A 369 1.53 -25.51 5.44
N GLY A 370 1.43 -24.25 5.87
CA GLY A 370 0.73 -23.89 7.11
C GLY A 370 1.63 -23.83 8.35
N GLU A 371 2.91 -24.18 8.23
CA GLU A 371 3.90 -23.99 9.29
C GLU A 371 4.42 -22.55 9.29
N THR A 372 4.35 -21.87 10.43
CA THR A 372 4.92 -20.53 10.57
C THR A 372 6.41 -20.62 10.87
N PRO A 373 7.28 -19.96 10.08
CA PRO A 373 8.72 -19.96 10.27
C PRO A 373 9.16 -19.04 11.42
#